data_AF-A0A968K794-F1
#
_entry.id   AF-A0A968K794-F1
#
_cell.length_a   1.000
_cell.length_b   1.000
_cell.length_c   1.000
_cell.angle_alpha   90.00
_cell.angle_beta   90.00
_cell.angle_gamma   90.00
#
_symmetry.space_group_name_H-M   'P 1'
#
loop_
_entity.id
_entity.type
_entity.pdbx_description
1 polymer ?
#
loop_
_entity_poly.entity_id
_entity_poly.type
_entity_poly.pdbx_seq_one_letter_code
_entity_poly.pdbx_strand_id
1 'polypeptide(L)'
;MVELNHRAVLSCVIPMSKVEGGEVVTIEGMGEYKQRVFANAFVSKGGVQCGFCIPGMVVQAKVLIDKNPDPSREEVAKALTHNLCRCTGYKKIEDSILNAAEAIRENKEVPLPESDGKIGGRYPKYQADKLVLGQRPYVADMKVEGMLYGALKLSDHPRAKVLSIDTGEAEKLPG
;
A
#
# COMPACT_ATOMS: atom_id res chain seq x y z
N MET A 1 2.06 5.99 -1.77
CA MET A 1 1.47 6.80 -2.84
C MET A 1 0.26 7.51 -2.26
N VAL A 2 0.07 8.77 -2.63
CA VAL A 2 -1.16 9.54 -2.39
C VAL A 2 -1.56 10.20 -3.70
N GLU A 3 -2.83 10.57 -3.86
CA GLU A 3 -3.24 11.46 -4.94
C GLU A 3 -3.04 12.91 -4.49
N LEU A 4 -2.28 13.67 -5.27
CA LEU A 4 -2.08 15.11 -5.12
C LEU A 4 -2.52 15.79 -6.42
N ASN A 5 -3.55 16.62 -6.35
CA ASN A 5 -4.11 17.34 -7.51
C ASN A 5 -4.35 16.40 -8.72
N HIS A 6 -5.08 15.30 -8.49
CA HIS A 6 -5.41 14.27 -9.49
C HIS A 6 -4.21 13.54 -10.10
N ARG A 7 -3.07 13.50 -9.40
CA ARG A 7 -1.88 12.74 -9.78
C ARG A 7 -1.42 11.87 -8.63
N ALA A 8 -1.14 10.60 -8.91
CA ALA A 8 -0.55 9.73 -7.92
C ALA A 8 0.94 10.05 -7.76
N VAL A 9 1.37 10.24 -6.52
CA VAL A 9 2.72 10.69 -6.18
C VAL A 9 3.29 9.97 -4.95
N LEU A 10 4.62 9.91 -4.88
CA LEU A 10 5.33 9.42 -3.70
C LEU A 10 5.39 10.52 -2.63
N SER A 11 4.58 10.40 -1.59
CA SER A 11 4.52 11.37 -0.49
C SER A 11 5.85 11.54 0.25
N CYS A 12 6.67 10.50 0.32
CA CYS A 12 7.95 10.51 1.06
C CYS A 12 9.03 11.41 0.45
N VAL A 13 8.88 11.86 -0.79
CA VAL A 13 9.88 12.69 -1.49
C VAL A 13 9.34 14.05 -1.91
N ILE A 14 8.11 14.39 -1.51
CA ILE A 14 7.49 15.68 -1.83
C ILE A 14 7.59 16.60 -0.61
N PRO A 15 8.31 17.73 -0.71
CA PRO A 15 8.37 18.69 0.38
C PRO A 15 7.03 19.43 0.53
N MET A 16 6.70 19.82 1.76
CA MET A 16 5.43 20.51 2.08
C MET A 16 5.20 21.79 1.26
N SER A 17 6.25 22.51 0.90
CA SER A 17 6.17 23.70 0.04
C SER A 17 5.62 23.43 -1.37
N LYS A 18 5.60 22.18 -1.82
CA LYS A 18 4.99 21.76 -3.09
C LYS A 18 3.55 21.26 -2.94
N VAL A 19 3.06 21.19 -1.71
CA VAL A 19 1.70 20.70 -1.37
C VAL A 19 0.77 21.87 -1.01
N GLU A 20 1.34 23.03 -0.68
CA GLU A 20 0.58 24.24 -0.28
C GLU A 20 -0.56 24.56 -1.25
N GLY A 21 -1.78 24.71 -0.71
CA GLY A 21 -3.01 24.97 -1.48
C GLY A 21 -3.52 23.80 -2.33
N GLY A 22 -2.87 22.63 -2.28
CA GLY A 22 -3.26 21.44 -3.05
C GLY A 22 -4.28 20.55 -2.34
N GLU A 23 -4.93 19.70 -3.13
CA GLU A 23 -5.81 18.65 -2.63
C GLU A 23 -5.06 17.32 -2.51
N VAL A 24 -5.12 16.70 -1.34
CA VAL A 24 -4.52 15.38 -1.06
C VAL A 24 -5.62 14.37 -0.75
N VAL A 25 -5.64 13.28 -1.51
CA VAL A 25 -6.53 12.14 -1.28
C VAL A 25 -5.68 10.89 -1.02
N THR A 26 -5.87 10.29 0.14
CA THR A 26 -5.24 9.02 0.54
C THR A 26 -6.18 7.85 0.29
N ILE A 27 -5.80 6.63 0.71
CA ILE A 27 -6.66 5.46 0.53
C ILE A 27 -7.99 5.61 1.29
N GLU A 28 -7.93 6.25 2.45
CA GLU A 28 -9.04 6.55 3.36
C GLU A 28 -10.05 7.52 2.73
N GLY A 29 -9.61 8.38 1.82
CA GLY A 29 -10.41 9.46 1.23
C GLY A 29 -11.06 9.14 -0.12
N MET A 30 -10.87 7.95 -0.72
CA MET A 30 -11.36 7.67 -2.09
C MET A 30 -12.87 7.40 -2.21
N GLY A 31 -13.60 7.41 -1.09
CA GLY A 31 -15.03 7.11 -1.00
C GLY A 31 -15.34 5.61 -0.81
N GLU A 32 -16.41 5.32 -0.08
CA GLU A 32 -16.78 3.97 0.37
C GLU A 32 -16.98 2.97 -0.78
N TYR A 33 -17.63 3.41 -1.87
CA TYR A 33 -17.87 2.55 -3.03
C TYR A 33 -16.56 2.07 -3.66
N LYS A 34 -15.63 2.99 -3.95
CA LYS A 34 -14.32 2.65 -4.54
C LYS A 34 -13.50 1.79 -3.57
N GLN A 35 -13.50 2.11 -2.27
CA GLN A 35 -12.84 1.27 -1.26
C GLN A 35 -13.35 -0.17 -1.30
N ARG A 36 -14.67 -0.36 -1.29
CA ARG A 36 -15.28 -1.70 -1.36
C ARG A 36 -14.94 -2.44 -2.65
N VAL A 37 -15.03 -1.77 -3.80
CA VAL A 37 -14.72 -2.38 -5.10
C VAL A 37 -13.25 -2.80 -5.18
N PHE A 38 -12.31 -1.93 -4.80
CA PHE A 38 -10.89 -2.28 -4.80
C PHE A 38 -10.57 -3.38 -3.80
N ALA A 39 -11.10 -3.31 -2.58
CA ALA A 39 -10.93 -4.37 -1.58
C ALA A 39 -11.37 -5.72 -2.14
N ASN A 40 -12.59 -5.80 -2.66
CA ASN A 40 -13.15 -7.06 -3.16
C ASN A 40 -12.43 -7.56 -4.41
N ALA A 41 -12.03 -6.68 -5.34
CA ALA A 41 -11.27 -7.06 -6.53
C ALA A 41 -9.92 -7.68 -6.18
N PHE A 42 -9.17 -7.04 -5.26
CA PHE A 42 -7.88 -7.57 -4.80
C PHE A 42 -8.03 -8.87 -4.02
N VAL A 43 -9.07 -9.00 -3.20
CA VAL A 43 -9.37 -10.24 -2.47
C VAL A 43 -9.73 -11.36 -3.45
N SER A 44 -10.64 -11.10 -4.39
CA SER A 44 -11.17 -12.08 -5.34
C SER A 44 -10.11 -12.62 -6.30
N LYS A 45 -9.22 -11.76 -6.79
CA LYS A 45 -8.14 -12.18 -7.70
C LYS A 45 -6.90 -12.70 -6.97
N GLY A 46 -6.82 -12.55 -5.64
CA GLY A 46 -5.62 -12.86 -4.87
C GLY A 46 -4.48 -11.87 -5.11
N GLY A 47 -4.81 -10.61 -5.41
CA GLY A 47 -3.88 -9.51 -5.62
C GLY A 47 -3.19 -9.02 -4.35
N VAL A 48 -3.52 -9.58 -3.18
CA VAL A 48 -2.99 -9.18 -1.88
C VAL A 48 -2.37 -10.38 -1.14
N GLN A 49 -1.06 -10.26 -0.85
CA GLN A 49 -0.34 -11.18 0.03
C GLN A 49 0.03 -10.48 1.34
N CYS A 50 1.26 -9.96 1.50
CA CYS A 50 1.63 -9.26 2.73
C CYS A 50 0.78 -8.01 2.97
N GLY A 51 0.34 -7.33 1.88
CA GLY A 51 -0.50 -6.15 1.90
C GLY A 51 0.25 -4.81 1.87
N PHE A 52 1.54 -4.80 2.18
CA PHE A 52 2.27 -3.56 2.47
C PHE A 52 2.28 -2.56 1.29
N CYS A 53 2.45 -3.05 0.06
CA CYS A 53 2.47 -2.20 -1.12
C CYS A 53 1.08 -1.88 -1.70
N ILE A 54 0.04 -2.60 -1.26
CA ILE A 54 -1.26 -2.58 -1.93
C ILE A 54 -1.98 -1.24 -1.78
N PRO A 55 -2.01 -0.57 -0.60
CA PRO A 55 -2.66 0.73 -0.50
C PRO A 55 -2.13 1.75 -1.50
N GLY A 56 -0.81 1.78 -1.70
CA GLY A 56 -0.20 2.67 -2.68
C GLY A 56 -0.54 2.32 -4.14
N MET A 57 -0.68 1.04 -4.46
CA MET A 57 -1.09 0.56 -5.79
C MET A 57 -2.57 0.84 -6.06
N VAL A 58 -3.43 0.74 -5.05
CA VAL A 58 -4.86 1.09 -5.15
C VAL A 58 -5.02 2.57 -5.45
N VAL A 59 -4.29 3.46 -4.75
CA VAL A 59 -4.33 4.91 -5.05
C VAL A 59 -3.85 5.20 -6.47
N GLN A 60 -2.75 4.55 -6.91
CA GLN A 60 -2.27 4.66 -8.30
C GLN A 60 -3.34 4.21 -9.30
N ALA A 61 -3.98 3.06 -9.04
CA ALA A 61 -5.03 2.50 -9.89
C ALA A 61 -6.26 3.39 -9.95
N LYS A 62 -6.70 3.96 -8.82
CA LYS A 62 -7.79 4.95 -8.77
C LYS A 62 -7.49 6.12 -9.71
N VAL A 63 -6.30 6.71 -9.60
CA VAL A 63 -5.91 7.85 -10.46
C VAL A 63 -5.85 7.46 -11.94
N LEU A 64 -5.42 6.24 -12.27
CA LEU A 64 -5.47 5.72 -13.64
C LEU A 64 -6.92 5.60 -14.13
N ILE A 65 -7.78 4.93 -13.36
CA ILE A 65 -9.17 4.63 -13.73
C ILE A 65 -10.02 5.90 -13.85
N ASP A 66 -9.77 6.90 -13.01
CA ASP A 66 -10.46 8.19 -13.09
C ASP A 66 -10.15 8.96 -14.38
N LYS A 67 -9.02 8.66 -15.03
CA LYS A 67 -8.62 9.26 -16.31
C LYS A 67 -8.96 8.36 -17.50
N ASN A 68 -8.84 7.05 -17.34
CA ASN A 68 -9.18 6.05 -18.33
C ASN A 68 -9.99 4.93 -17.65
N PRO A 69 -11.34 4.95 -17.74
CA PRO A 69 -12.21 3.95 -17.13
C PRO A 69 -12.09 2.53 -17.70
N ASP A 70 -11.39 2.33 -18.81
CA ASP A 70 -11.16 1.01 -19.43
C ASP A 70 -9.67 0.86 -19.81
N PRO A 71 -8.76 0.84 -18.82
CA PRO A 71 -7.34 0.78 -19.10
C PRO A 71 -6.94 -0.62 -19.59
N SER A 72 -6.03 -0.68 -20.57
CA SER A 72 -5.44 -1.96 -20.98
C SER A 72 -4.53 -2.52 -19.89
N ARG A 73 -4.19 -3.81 -19.98
CA ARG A 73 -3.21 -4.42 -19.07
C ARG A 73 -1.85 -3.72 -19.16
N GLU A 74 -1.42 -3.33 -20.36
CA GLU A 74 -0.17 -2.61 -20.58
C GLU A 74 -0.19 -1.23 -19.90
N GLU A 75 -1.33 -0.52 -19.94
CA GLU A 75 -1.50 0.75 -19.25
C GLU A 75 -1.45 0.58 -17.73
N VAL A 76 -2.09 -0.47 -17.19
CA VAL A 76 -2.00 -0.81 -15.76
C VAL A 76 -0.56 -1.13 -15.38
N ALA A 77 0.13 -1.98 -16.13
CA ALA A 77 1.53 -2.33 -15.88
C ALA A 77 2.43 -1.09 -15.89
N LYS A 78 2.24 -0.20 -16.87
CA LYS A 78 2.97 1.07 -16.98
C LYS A 78 2.68 1.99 -15.79
N ALA A 79 1.43 2.09 -15.35
CA ALA A 79 1.07 2.91 -14.20
C ALA A 79 1.74 2.41 -12.90
N LEU A 80 2.01 1.10 -12.78
CA LEU A 80 2.63 0.49 -11.60
C LEU A 80 4.17 0.56 -11.59
N THR A 81 4.82 1.22 -12.55
CA THR A 81 6.30 1.24 -12.66
C THR A 81 7.00 1.72 -11.37
N HIS A 82 6.37 2.62 -10.61
CA HIS A 82 6.90 3.13 -9.33
C HIS A 82 6.38 2.38 -8.10
N ASN A 83 5.59 1.31 -8.30
CA ASN A 83 5.02 0.51 -7.22
C ASN A 83 5.67 -0.88 -7.21
N LEU A 84 6.55 -1.12 -6.24
CA LEU A 84 7.24 -2.40 -6.12
C LEU A 84 6.41 -3.40 -5.29
N CYS A 85 6.28 -4.63 -5.79
CA CYS A 85 5.76 -5.77 -5.03
C CYS A 85 6.77 -6.92 -5.03
N ARG A 86 7.09 -7.45 -3.85
CA ARG A 86 7.99 -8.61 -3.71
C ARG A 86 7.26 -9.95 -3.55
N CYS A 87 5.94 -9.93 -3.39
CA CYS A 87 5.16 -11.11 -3.03
C CYS A 87 4.44 -11.75 -4.23
N THR A 88 3.81 -10.94 -5.11
CA THR A 88 2.78 -11.44 -6.05
C THR A 88 3.27 -11.67 -7.47
N GLY A 89 4.37 -11.03 -7.90
CA GLY A 89 4.79 -11.04 -9.30
C GLY A 89 3.86 -10.28 -10.25
N TYR A 90 3.11 -9.30 -9.75
CA TYR A 90 2.27 -8.32 -10.49
C TYR A 90 1.02 -8.84 -11.19
N LYS A 91 1.04 -10.01 -11.82
CA LYS A 91 -0.09 -10.52 -12.63
C LYS A 91 -1.44 -10.45 -11.90
N LYS A 92 -1.48 -10.86 -10.63
CA LYS A 92 -2.70 -10.82 -9.80
C LYS A 92 -3.12 -9.40 -9.40
N ILE A 93 -2.17 -8.48 -9.28
CA ILE A 93 -2.44 -7.07 -9.00
C ILE A 93 -3.08 -6.42 -10.23
N GLU A 94 -2.51 -6.66 -11.41
CA GLU A 94 -3.09 -6.22 -12.68
C GLU A 94 -4.51 -6.78 -12.88
N ASP A 95 -4.70 -8.10 -12.66
CA ASP A 95 -6.03 -8.73 -12.72
C ASP A 95 -7.04 -8.07 -11.78
N SER A 96 -6.59 -7.63 -10.60
CA SER A 96 -7.43 -6.96 -9.60
C SER A 96 -7.81 -5.56 -10.05
N ILE A 97 -6.86 -4.81 -10.61
CA ILE A 97 -7.08 -3.44 -11.10
C ILE A 97 -8.03 -3.44 -12.29
N LEU A 98 -7.84 -4.35 -13.26
CA LEU A 98 -8.73 -4.47 -14.41
C LEU A 98 -10.16 -4.84 -13.99
N ASN A 99 -10.30 -5.75 -13.02
CA ASN A 99 -11.61 -6.11 -12.48
C ASN A 99 -12.28 -4.96 -11.70
N ALA A 100 -11.50 -4.17 -10.96
CA ALA A 100 -12.00 -2.96 -10.31
C ALA A 100 -12.41 -1.90 -11.34
N ALA A 101 -11.65 -1.72 -12.43
CA ALA A 101 -11.98 -0.78 -13.51
C ALA A 101 -13.31 -1.14 -14.19
N GLU A 102 -13.51 -2.41 -14.52
CA GLU A 102 -14.76 -2.95 -15.06
C GLU A 102 -15.94 -2.67 -14.12
N ALA A 103 -15.80 -3.00 -12.84
CA ALA A 103 -16.84 -2.79 -11.83
C ALA A 103 -17.18 -1.30 -11.64
N ILE A 104 -16.17 -0.43 -11.59
CA ILE A 104 -16.36 1.02 -11.47
C ILE A 104 -17.07 1.58 -12.71
N ARG A 105 -16.64 1.19 -13.91
CA ARG A 105 -17.25 1.62 -15.18
C ARG A 105 -18.71 1.21 -15.29
N GLU A 106 -19.05 0.01 -14.84
CA GLU A 106 -20.40 -0.54 -14.93
C GLU A 106 -21.26 -0.21 -13.71
N ASN A 107 -20.71 0.50 -12.71
CA ASN A 107 -21.35 0.80 -11.44
C ASN A 107 -21.87 -0.47 -10.72
N LYS A 108 -21.02 -1.50 -10.63
CA LYS A 108 -21.32 -2.81 -10.05
C LYS A 108 -20.42 -3.12 -8.86
N GLU A 109 -20.92 -3.99 -7.99
CA GLU A 109 -20.11 -4.58 -6.91
C GLU A 109 -19.26 -5.75 -7.42
N VAL A 110 -18.11 -5.96 -6.78
CA VAL A 110 -17.29 -7.15 -6.99
C VAL A 110 -17.64 -8.20 -5.92
N PRO A 111 -18.18 -9.36 -6.29
CA PRO A 111 -18.47 -10.41 -5.32
C PRO A 111 -17.17 -11.06 -4.82
N LEU A 112 -17.16 -11.40 -3.53
CA LEU A 112 -16.12 -12.23 -2.95
C LEU A 112 -16.31 -13.69 -3.38
N PRO A 113 -15.23 -14.48 -3.53
CA PRO A 113 -15.34 -15.89 -3.88
C PRO A 113 -16.10 -16.66 -2.80
N GLU A 114 -17.12 -17.42 -3.22
CA GLU A 114 -17.85 -18.34 -2.36
C GLU A 114 -16.99 -19.56 -1.99
N SER A 115 -17.26 -20.10 -0.80
CA SER A 115 -16.44 -21.10 -0.13
C SER A 115 -17.27 -22.34 0.19
N ASP A 116 -16.84 -23.50 -0.29
CA ASP A 116 -17.44 -24.79 0.12
C ASP A 116 -16.73 -25.42 1.34
N GLY A 117 -15.71 -24.75 1.89
CA GLY A 117 -14.97 -25.17 3.08
C GLY A 117 -13.96 -26.29 2.85
N LYS A 118 -13.73 -26.73 1.61
CA LYS A 118 -12.80 -27.81 1.27
C LYS A 118 -11.36 -27.34 1.08
N ILE A 119 -10.41 -28.19 1.46
CA ILE A 119 -8.99 -27.93 1.23
C ILE A 119 -8.70 -27.85 -0.27
N GLY A 120 -7.92 -26.84 -0.69
CA GLY A 120 -7.56 -26.62 -2.11
C GLY A 120 -8.52 -25.68 -2.87
N GLY A 121 -9.63 -25.27 -2.26
CA GLY A 121 -10.53 -24.25 -2.80
C GLY A 121 -9.91 -22.85 -2.79
N ARG A 122 -10.53 -21.91 -3.52
CA ARG A 122 -10.18 -20.49 -3.48
C ARG A 122 -10.94 -19.82 -2.35
N TYR A 123 -10.22 -19.23 -1.41
CA TYR A 123 -10.80 -18.56 -0.25
C TYR A 123 -10.34 -17.11 -0.16
N PRO A 124 -11.21 -16.19 0.26
CA PRO A 124 -10.78 -14.88 0.72
C PRO A 124 -9.75 -15.08 1.83
N LYS A 125 -8.55 -14.50 1.65
CA LYS A 125 -7.56 -14.50 2.71
C LYS A 125 -8.10 -13.71 3.91
N TYR A 126 -7.87 -14.22 5.12
CA TYR A 126 -8.27 -13.56 6.37
C TYR A 126 -7.75 -12.11 6.42
N GLN A 127 -8.70 -11.16 6.60
CA GLN A 127 -8.44 -9.71 6.66
C GLN A 127 -7.75 -9.12 5.41
N ALA A 128 -7.91 -9.76 4.25
CA ALA A 128 -7.32 -9.27 3.02
C ALA A 128 -7.89 -7.92 2.58
N ASP A 129 -9.16 -7.66 2.84
CA ASP A 129 -9.82 -6.35 2.69
C ASP A 129 -9.09 -5.26 3.50
N LYS A 130 -8.82 -5.50 4.78
CA LYS A 130 -8.11 -4.55 5.65
C LYS A 130 -6.68 -4.31 5.19
N LEU A 131 -6.02 -5.33 4.64
CA LEU A 131 -4.68 -5.20 4.05
C LEU A 131 -4.71 -4.34 2.77
N VAL A 132 -5.74 -4.48 1.93
CA VAL A 132 -5.90 -3.67 0.72
C VAL A 132 -6.14 -2.21 1.08
N LEU A 133 -6.96 -1.96 2.10
CA LEU A 133 -7.37 -0.62 2.54
C LEU A 133 -6.38 0.06 3.50
N GLY A 134 -5.26 -0.58 3.84
CA GLY A 134 -4.29 -0.01 4.79
C GLY A 134 -4.78 0.06 6.23
N GLN A 135 -5.86 -0.65 6.56
CA GLN A 135 -6.50 -0.63 7.89
C GLN A 135 -5.89 -1.63 8.88
N ARG A 136 -5.03 -2.54 8.40
CA ARG A 136 -4.29 -3.45 9.26
C ARG A 136 -2.91 -2.85 9.56
N PRO A 137 -2.60 -2.53 10.83
CA PRO A 137 -1.33 -1.90 11.19
C PRO A 137 -0.16 -2.88 11.03
N TYR A 138 0.95 -2.36 10.52
CA TYR A 138 2.29 -2.93 10.63
C TYR A 138 3.00 -2.36 11.87
N VAL A 139 4.18 -2.89 12.18
CA VAL A 139 4.94 -2.48 13.36
C VAL A 139 5.21 -0.96 13.40
N ALA A 140 5.47 -0.35 12.24
CA ALA A 140 5.71 1.10 12.14
C ALA A 140 4.45 1.95 12.35
N ASP A 141 3.25 1.35 12.25
CA ASP A 141 1.97 2.05 12.46
C ASP A 141 1.53 1.98 13.93
N MET A 142 2.10 1.07 14.71
CA MET A 142 1.75 0.86 16.12
C MET A 142 2.31 1.98 16.99
N LYS A 143 1.51 2.45 17.94
CA LYS A 143 1.90 3.42 18.96
C LYS A 143 1.50 2.90 20.33
N VAL A 144 2.39 3.05 21.31
CA VAL A 144 2.17 2.67 22.71
C VAL A 144 2.52 3.85 23.59
N GLU A 145 1.76 4.08 24.65
CA GLU A 145 2.06 5.12 25.62
C GLU A 145 3.44 4.87 26.25
N GLY A 146 4.29 5.91 26.31
CA GLY A 146 5.67 5.80 26.79
C GLY A 146 6.63 5.07 25.85
N MET A 147 6.25 4.80 24.59
CA MET A 147 7.13 4.17 23.61
C MET A 147 8.40 5.00 23.36
N LEU A 148 9.56 4.39 23.58
CA LEU A 148 10.86 4.95 23.23
C LEU A 148 11.22 4.58 21.78
N TYR A 149 11.96 5.48 21.10
CA TYR A 149 12.45 5.26 19.75
C TYR A 149 13.96 5.02 19.80
N GLY A 150 14.39 3.85 19.32
CA GLY A 150 15.81 3.49 19.26
C GLY A 150 16.46 3.86 17.93
N ALA A 151 17.68 4.38 17.98
CA ALA A 151 18.58 4.51 16.83
C ALA A 151 19.80 3.62 17.04
N LEU A 152 20.20 2.86 16.01
CA LEU A 152 21.30 1.91 16.10
C LEU A 152 22.60 2.53 15.56
N LYS A 153 23.69 2.52 16.34
CA LYS A 153 25.05 2.68 15.81
C LYS A 153 25.60 1.31 15.42
N LEU A 154 25.62 1.05 14.12
CA LEU A 154 26.23 -0.17 13.57
C LEU A 154 27.75 -0.01 13.46
N SER A 155 28.44 -1.15 13.38
CA SER A 155 29.87 -1.20 13.10
C SER A 155 30.17 -0.69 11.69
N ASP A 156 31.17 0.17 11.55
CA ASP A 156 31.68 0.62 10.24
C ASP A 156 32.63 -0.42 9.61
N HIS A 157 32.90 -1.51 10.34
CA HIS A 157 33.76 -2.60 9.91
C HIS A 157 32.97 -3.91 9.80
N PRO A 158 33.21 -4.73 8.77
CA PRO A 158 32.58 -6.05 8.65
C PRO A 158 33.09 -7.03 9.73
N ARG A 159 34.29 -6.78 10.27
CA ARG A 159 34.88 -7.53 11.38
C ARG A 159 35.79 -6.60 12.17
N ALA A 160 35.54 -6.49 13.47
CA ALA A 160 36.39 -5.75 14.39
C ALA A 160 36.31 -6.37 15.79
N LYS A 161 37.32 -6.13 16.62
CA LYS A 161 37.23 -6.35 18.06
C LYS A 161 36.75 -5.05 18.70
N VAL A 162 35.60 -5.10 19.37
CA VAL A 162 35.12 -3.95 20.16
C VAL A 162 36.01 -3.82 21.39
N LEU A 163 36.69 -2.69 21.53
CA LEU A 163 37.53 -2.39 22.69
C LEU A 163 36.78 -1.53 23.72
N SER A 164 36.01 -0.55 23.25
CA SER A 164 35.19 0.34 24.06
C SER A 164 33.99 0.86 23.27
N ILE A 165 32.99 1.39 23.98
CA ILE A 165 31.85 2.14 23.46
C ILE A 165 31.72 3.39 24.35
N ASP A 166 31.68 4.57 23.75
CA ASP A 166 31.48 5.84 24.44
C ASP A 166 30.14 6.44 24.02
N THR A 167 29.25 6.65 25.00
CA THR A 167 27.89 7.18 24.82
C THR A 167 27.76 8.64 25.23
N GLY A 168 28.82 9.27 25.76
CA GLY A 168 28.73 10.54 26.45
C GLY A 168 28.19 11.70 25.59
N GLU A 169 28.46 11.71 24.29
CA GLU A 169 27.88 12.70 23.38
C GLU A 169 26.40 12.42 23.08
N ALA A 170 26.02 11.15 22.95
CA ALA A 170 24.63 10.77 22.68
C ALA A 170 23.72 11.07 23.88
N GLU A 171 24.20 10.87 25.10
CA GLU A 171 23.46 11.16 26.35
C GLU A 171 23.18 12.65 26.56
N LYS A 172 23.97 13.55 25.94
CA LYS A 172 23.75 14.99 26.00
C LYS A 172 22.70 15.47 24.99
N LEU A 173 22.31 14.64 24.03
CA LEU A 173 21.32 15.02 23.03
C LEU A 173 19.92 15.05 23.63
N PRO A 174 19.05 15.97 23.17
CA PRO A 174 17.65 15.96 23.55
C PRO A 174 16.95 14.69 23.04
N GLY A 175 16.16 14.07 23.90
CA GLY A 175 15.36 12.87 23.62
C GLY A 175 14.01 12.93 24.32
#